data_AF-A0A2V5S0F2-F1
#
_entry.id   AF-A0A2V5S0F2-F1
#
_cell.length_a   1.000
_cell.length_b   1.000
_cell.length_c   1.000
_cell.angle_alpha   90.00
_cell.angle_beta   90.00
_cell.angle_gamma   90.00
#
_symmetry.space_group_name_H-M   'P 1'
#
loop_
_entity.id
_entity.type
_entity.pdbx_description
1 polymer ?
#
loop_
_entity_poly.entity_id
_entity_poly.type
_entity_poly.pdbx_seq_one_letter_code
_entity_poly.pdbx_strand_id
1 'polypeptide(L)'
;MKRHSLSLAIATLGLTLILNPVAASAPPQVFEASGAAPADIQTAVDAFRNFLGNPNNIAGPPSATGHREINWDGVPDAFSAPHLLPANFFNKNSPRGIVFFTPGTGFEVSANLVNPTFTPVRFGNINPVYPALFSTFSPQKLFTALNSNITENLFFVPSGQAGVNSTQSATVKGFGVVFTDVNLGNSTKIEYFDVGGNLLFSRNVLPQPTPRAGLSFLGVGFDTASVFLVRITSGNRILKVPNLDVVAMDDFIYGEPQALVP
;
A
#
# COMPACT_ATOMS: atom_id res chain seq x y z
N MET A 1 -78.40 -45.68 -9.79
CA MET A 1 -76.94 -45.69 -9.50
C MET A 1 -76.31 -44.45 -10.12
N LYS A 2 -76.00 -43.43 -9.31
CA LYS A 2 -75.32 -42.20 -9.75
C LYS A 2 -73.82 -42.49 -9.91
N ARG A 3 -73.25 -42.25 -11.10
CA ARG A 3 -71.81 -42.33 -11.35
C ARG A 3 -71.22 -40.93 -11.18
N HIS A 4 -70.36 -40.74 -10.18
CA HIS A 4 -69.58 -39.52 -10.00
C HIS A 4 -68.23 -39.69 -10.70
N SER A 5 -67.99 -38.88 -11.74
CA SER A 5 -66.69 -38.73 -12.39
C SER A 5 -65.87 -37.69 -11.62
N LEU A 6 -64.73 -38.11 -11.08
CA LEU A 6 -63.76 -37.24 -10.40
C LEU A 6 -62.78 -36.70 -11.46
N SER A 7 -62.81 -35.39 -11.71
CA SER A 7 -61.82 -34.72 -12.57
C SER A 7 -60.57 -34.39 -11.76
N LEU A 8 -59.44 -35.00 -12.11
CA LEU A 8 -58.14 -34.73 -11.50
C LEU A 8 -57.49 -33.51 -12.18
N ALA A 9 -57.49 -32.36 -11.52
CA ALA A 9 -56.76 -31.17 -11.97
C ALA A 9 -55.27 -31.32 -11.62
N ILE A 10 -54.42 -31.54 -12.61
CA ILE A 10 -52.96 -31.52 -12.45
C ILE A 10 -52.51 -30.06 -12.56
N ALA A 11 -52.21 -29.44 -11.43
CA ALA A 11 -51.56 -28.13 -11.39
C ALA A 11 -50.06 -28.33 -11.63
N THR A 12 -49.57 -27.99 -12.82
CA THR A 12 -48.14 -27.89 -13.12
C THR A 12 -47.56 -26.66 -12.42
N LEU A 13 -46.80 -26.87 -11.34
CA LEU A 13 -45.97 -25.85 -10.72
C LEU A 13 -44.72 -25.66 -11.61
N GLY A 14 -44.68 -24.58 -12.39
CA GLY A 14 -43.49 -24.17 -13.13
C GLY A 14 -42.48 -23.54 -12.20
N LEU A 15 -41.37 -24.22 -11.93
CA LEU A 15 -40.23 -23.67 -11.18
C LEU A 15 -39.43 -22.75 -12.12
N THR A 16 -39.68 -21.44 -12.08
CA THR A 16 -38.81 -20.44 -12.71
C THR A 16 -37.51 -20.33 -11.92
N LEU A 17 -36.41 -20.89 -12.46
CA LEU A 17 -35.06 -20.60 -12.00
C LEU A 17 -34.73 -19.14 -12.33
N ILE A 18 -34.71 -18.28 -11.32
CA ILE A 18 -34.14 -16.93 -11.44
C ILE A 18 -32.62 -17.10 -11.34
N LEU A 19 -31.94 -17.14 -12.48
CA LEU A 19 -30.49 -16.96 -12.55
C LEU A 19 -30.20 -15.50 -12.22
N ASN A 20 -29.81 -15.23 -10.96
CA ASN A 20 -29.15 -13.97 -10.64
C ASN A 20 -27.75 -14.03 -11.26
N PRO A 21 -27.43 -13.24 -12.30
CA PRO A 21 -26.05 -13.15 -12.75
C PRO A 21 -25.25 -12.57 -11.59
N VAL A 22 -24.43 -13.41 -10.95
CA VAL A 22 -23.37 -12.91 -10.08
C VAL A 22 -22.48 -12.08 -11.00
N ALA A 23 -22.42 -10.77 -10.77
CA ALA A 23 -21.49 -9.92 -11.49
C ALA A 23 -20.08 -10.48 -11.26
N ALA A 24 -19.46 -11.00 -12.32
CA ALA A 24 -18.09 -11.48 -12.26
C ALA A 24 -17.19 -10.26 -12.06
N SER A 25 -16.66 -10.08 -10.85
CA SER A 25 -15.54 -9.14 -10.63
C SER A 25 -14.29 -9.75 -11.26
N ALA A 26 -13.54 -8.99 -12.05
CA ALA A 26 -12.25 -9.47 -12.52
C ALA A 26 -11.32 -9.70 -11.30
N PRO A 27 -10.41 -10.69 -11.38
CA PRO A 27 -9.43 -10.91 -10.33
C PRO A 27 -8.50 -9.69 -10.22
N PRO A 28 -7.98 -9.37 -9.02
CA PRO A 28 -6.99 -8.31 -8.86
C PRO A 28 -5.75 -8.52 -9.75
N GLN A 29 -5.22 -7.45 -10.31
CA GLN A 29 -4.01 -7.47 -11.13
C GLN A 29 -2.77 -7.24 -10.26
N VAL A 30 -1.81 -8.17 -10.33
CA VAL A 30 -0.56 -8.11 -9.56
C VAL A 30 0.57 -7.59 -10.44
N PHE A 31 1.35 -6.66 -9.89
CA PHE A 31 2.56 -6.09 -10.49
C PHE A 31 3.70 -6.32 -9.50
N GLU A 32 4.65 -7.19 -9.83
CA GLU A 32 5.73 -7.53 -8.93
C GLU A 32 7.04 -7.76 -9.68
N ALA A 33 8.15 -7.39 -9.04
CA ALA A 33 9.51 -7.64 -9.52
C ALA A 33 10.47 -7.60 -8.33
N SER A 34 11.61 -8.26 -8.45
CA SER A 34 12.73 -8.10 -7.52
C SER A 34 14.05 -8.07 -8.28
N GLY A 35 15.05 -7.40 -7.70
CA GLY A 35 16.33 -7.17 -8.37
C GLY A 35 17.40 -6.59 -7.47
N ALA A 36 18.61 -6.47 -8.00
CA ALA A 36 19.75 -5.92 -7.29
C ALA A 36 19.84 -4.38 -7.41
N ALA A 37 19.22 -3.81 -8.43
CA ALA A 37 19.25 -2.37 -8.74
C ALA A 37 17.84 -1.80 -9.02
N PRO A 38 17.64 -0.48 -8.90
CA PRO A 38 16.36 0.16 -9.19
C PRO A 38 15.82 -0.16 -10.59
N ALA A 39 16.70 -0.24 -11.59
CA ALA A 39 16.34 -0.55 -12.97
C ALA A 39 15.66 -1.93 -13.13
N ASP A 40 15.97 -2.89 -12.25
CA ASP A 40 15.43 -4.25 -12.33
C ASP A 40 13.94 -4.32 -11.96
N ILE A 41 13.45 -3.38 -11.15
CA ILE A 41 12.03 -3.30 -10.74
C ILE A 41 11.25 -2.21 -11.47
N GLN A 42 11.94 -1.31 -12.17
CA GLN A 42 11.38 -0.14 -12.83
C GLN A 42 10.20 -0.49 -13.76
N THR A 43 10.33 -1.52 -14.58
CA THR A 43 9.25 -1.93 -15.51
C THR A 43 7.96 -2.32 -14.79
N ALA A 44 8.05 -3.00 -13.64
CA ALA A 44 6.87 -3.37 -12.86
C ALA A 44 6.24 -2.16 -12.16
N VAL A 45 7.06 -1.25 -11.64
CA VAL A 45 6.61 0.01 -11.05
C VAL A 45 5.88 0.86 -12.10
N ASP A 46 6.45 1.01 -13.30
CA ASP A 46 5.84 1.81 -14.37
C ASP A 46 4.57 1.17 -14.93
N ALA A 47 4.52 -0.17 -15.02
CA ALA A 47 3.29 -0.88 -15.36
C ALA A 47 2.18 -0.61 -14.33
N PHE A 48 2.52 -0.58 -13.04
CA PHE A 48 1.56 -0.24 -11.98
C PHE A 48 1.11 1.22 -12.05
N ARG A 49 2.02 2.17 -12.23
CA ARG A 49 1.69 3.60 -12.44
C ARG A 49 0.73 3.77 -13.64
N ASN A 50 1.03 3.09 -14.75
CA ASN A 50 0.18 3.11 -15.94
C ASN A 50 -1.22 2.52 -15.68
N PHE A 51 -1.31 1.45 -14.88
CA PHE A 51 -2.60 0.86 -14.49
C PHE A 51 -3.46 1.81 -13.65
N LEU A 52 -2.84 2.53 -12.71
CA LEU A 52 -3.52 3.50 -11.87
C LEU A 52 -3.92 4.78 -12.66
N GLY A 53 -3.14 5.11 -13.69
CA GLY A 53 -3.40 6.21 -14.60
C GLY A 53 -2.56 7.44 -14.28
N ASN A 54 -2.55 8.41 -15.20
CA ASN A 54 -1.81 9.67 -15.08
C ASN A 54 -2.74 10.86 -14.81
N PRO A 55 -2.22 11.96 -14.22
CA PRO A 55 -0.85 12.15 -13.75
C PRO A 55 -0.63 11.59 -12.32
N ASN A 56 0.61 11.69 -11.81
CA ASN A 56 0.84 11.71 -10.37
C ASN A 56 0.32 13.05 -9.82
N ASN A 57 -0.76 13.04 -9.05
CA ASN A 57 -1.46 14.24 -8.56
C ASN A 57 -0.71 14.98 -7.43
N ILE A 58 0.47 14.49 -7.03
CA ILE A 58 1.33 15.09 -6.00
C ILE A 58 0.51 15.45 -4.74
N ALA A 59 0.67 16.67 -4.22
CA ALA A 59 -0.08 17.24 -3.10
C ALA A 59 -1.21 18.17 -3.60
N GLY A 60 -1.66 17.97 -4.84
CA GLY A 60 -2.72 18.76 -5.47
C GLY A 60 -4.11 18.41 -4.94
N PRO A 61 -5.13 19.20 -5.33
CA PRO A 61 -6.53 18.95 -4.97
C PRO A 61 -7.03 17.57 -5.45
N PRO A 62 -8.21 17.12 -4.99
CA PRO A 62 -8.82 15.89 -5.47
C PRO A 62 -8.93 15.87 -7.00
N SER A 63 -8.65 14.70 -7.59
CA SER A 63 -8.80 14.46 -9.02
C SER A 63 -9.76 13.29 -9.28
N ALA A 64 -10.34 13.25 -10.49
CA ALA A 64 -11.13 12.11 -10.95
C ALA A 64 -10.26 10.97 -11.48
N THR A 65 -9.00 11.25 -11.82
CA THR A 65 -8.07 10.29 -12.46
C THR A 65 -6.65 10.45 -11.92
N GLY A 66 -5.82 9.45 -12.19
CA GLY A 66 -4.41 9.47 -11.82
C GLY A 66 -4.09 8.70 -10.56
N HIS A 67 -2.90 8.95 -10.03
CA HIS A 67 -2.37 8.29 -8.85
C HIS A 67 -1.65 9.29 -7.94
N ARG A 68 -1.24 8.83 -6.77
CA ARG A 68 -0.36 9.58 -5.85
C ARG A 68 0.79 8.69 -5.45
N GLU A 69 1.95 9.33 -5.28
CA GLU A 69 3.19 8.67 -4.93
C GLU A 69 3.91 9.41 -3.79
N ILE A 70 4.40 8.67 -2.81
CA ILE A 70 5.25 9.18 -1.74
C ILE A 70 6.64 8.56 -1.90
N ASN A 71 7.62 9.39 -2.22
CA ASN A 71 9.03 9.02 -2.35
C ASN A 71 9.89 9.43 -1.13
N TRP A 72 9.24 9.92 -0.06
CA TRP A 72 9.85 10.31 1.22
C TRP A 72 10.85 11.48 1.20
N ASP A 73 11.46 11.81 0.07
CA ASP A 73 12.52 12.82 -0.04
C ASP A 73 12.06 14.24 0.21
N GLY A 74 10.78 14.53 -0.04
CA GLY A 74 10.16 15.81 0.29
C GLY A 74 9.91 16.03 1.78
N VAL A 75 10.15 15.04 2.64
CA VAL A 75 9.99 15.18 4.10
C VAL A 75 11.14 16.03 4.65
N PRO A 76 10.86 17.18 5.30
CA PRO A 76 11.91 18.02 5.88
C PRO A 76 12.69 17.32 6.99
N ASP A 77 13.91 17.78 7.27
CA ASP A 77 14.76 17.17 8.30
C ASP A 77 14.14 17.22 9.70
N ALA A 78 13.32 18.25 10.00
CA ALA A 78 12.57 18.34 11.26
C ALA A 78 11.54 17.21 11.46
N PHE A 79 11.21 16.45 10.41
CA PHE A 79 10.31 15.30 10.42
C PHE A 79 10.97 14.03 9.87
N SER A 80 12.31 14.03 9.76
CA SER A 80 13.13 12.88 9.40
C SER A 80 14.02 12.51 10.58
N ALA A 81 14.63 11.32 10.52
CA ALA A 81 15.57 10.82 11.50
C ALA A 81 16.55 11.92 11.95
N PRO A 82 16.68 12.14 13.27
CA PRO A 82 16.22 11.27 14.38
C PRO A 82 14.81 11.65 14.89
N HIS A 83 14.07 12.49 14.17
CA HIS A 83 12.73 12.91 14.53
C HIS A 83 11.67 11.95 13.97
N LEU A 84 10.57 11.81 14.71
CA LEU A 84 9.43 11.01 14.27
C LEU A 84 8.67 11.72 13.14
N LEU A 85 8.16 10.92 12.20
CA LEU A 85 7.19 11.39 11.22
C LEU A 85 5.79 11.38 11.84
N PRO A 86 5.05 12.51 11.82
CA PRO A 86 3.64 12.50 12.18
C PRO A 86 2.85 11.59 11.23
N ALA A 87 2.04 10.69 11.80
CA ALA A 87 1.28 9.69 11.03
C ALA A 87 0.32 10.27 9.99
N ASN A 88 -0.09 11.54 10.12
CA ASN A 88 -0.94 12.25 9.18
C ASN A 88 -0.18 13.28 8.32
N PHE A 89 1.16 13.23 8.26
CA PHE A 89 1.97 14.18 7.48
C PHE A 89 1.49 14.26 6.02
N PHE A 90 1.22 13.11 5.39
CA PHE A 90 0.72 13.02 4.02
C PHE A 90 -0.81 13.18 3.91
N ASN A 91 -1.50 13.51 4.99
CA ASN A 91 -2.88 13.99 4.96
C ASN A 91 -3.00 15.49 5.28
N LYS A 92 -1.96 16.09 5.87
CA LYS A 92 -1.97 17.48 6.35
C LYS A 92 -0.88 18.36 5.74
N ASN A 93 0.40 17.97 5.84
CA ASN A 93 1.54 18.82 5.48
C ASN A 93 1.82 18.78 3.98
N SER A 94 1.80 17.58 3.40
CA SER A 94 1.84 17.33 1.95
C SER A 94 0.60 16.50 1.61
N PRO A 95 -0.57 17.13 1.39
CA PRO A 95 -1.85 16.42 1.36
C PRO A 95 -1.97 15.50 0.14
N ARG A 96 -1.74 14.21 0.39
CA ARG A 96 -1.87 13.09 -0.55
C ARG A 96 -2.93 12.07 -0.12
N GLY A 97 -3.67 12.36 0.95
CA GLY A 97 -4.85 11.59 1.33
C GLY A 97 -4.54 10.23 1.95
N ILE A 98 -3.50 10.14 2.77
CA ILE A 98 -3.11 8.89 3.44
C ILE A 98 -2.69 9.17 4.89
N VAL A 99 -3.13 8.30 5.80
CA VAL A 99 -2.76 8.30 7.23
C VAL A 99 -2.26 6.92 7.62
N PHE A 100 -1.13 6.88 8.33
CA PHE A 100 -0.45 5.66 8.74
C PHE A 100 -0.83 5.24 10.17
N PHE A 101 -0.84 3.94 10.44
CA PHE A 101 -1.07 3.34 11.75
C PHE A 101 -0.11 2.18 11.98
N THR A 102 0.31 1.98 13.22
CA THR A 102 1.17 0.86 13.59
C THR A 102 0.87 0.46 15.02
N PRO A 103 0.90 -0.83 15.38
CA PRO A 103 0.88 -1.26 16.78
C PRO A 103 2.18 -0.90 17.52
N GLY A 104 3.18 -0.38 16.80
CA GLY A 104 4.43 0.12 17.35
C GLY A 104 4.32 1.53 17.94
N THR A 105 5.45 2.23 18.05
CA THR A 105 5.55 3.53 18.74
C THR A 105 5.51 4.75 17.82
N GLY A 106 5.41 4.54 16.50
CA GLY A 106 5.39 5.62 15.51
C GLY A 106 6.15 5.25 14.24
N PHE A 107 6.49 6.28 13.46
CA PHE A 107 7.14 6.14 12.17
C PHE A 107 8.38 7.02 12.08
N GLU A 108 9.32 6.58 11.25
CA GLU A 108 10.52 7.33 10.95
C GLU A 108 10.80 7.32 9.45
N VAL A 109 11.20 8.48 8.94
CA VAL A 109 11.76 8.62 7.60
C VAL A 109 13.27 8.80 7.77
N SER A 110 14.09 8.02 7.08
CA SER A 110 15.54 8.09 7.26
C SER A 110 16.09 9.46 6.86
N ALA A 111 17.23 9.84 7.44
CA ALA A 111 17.92 11.07 7.04
C ALA A 111 18.45 10.99 5.60
N ASN A 112 18.54 12.13 4.93
CA ASN A 112 19.32 12.28 3.71
C ASN A 112 20.82 12.45 4.06
N LEU A 113 21.70 12.46 3.05
CA LEU A 113 23.15 12.56 3.28
C LEU A 113 23.57 13.89 3.92
N VAL A 114 22.87 14.98 3.58
CA VAL A 114 23.17 16.34 4.04
C VAL A 114 22.05 16.81 4.95
N ASN A 115 22.19 16.53 6.25
CA ASN A 115 21.25 16.92 7.28
C ASN A 115 21.97 17.66 8.44
N PRO A 116 21.28 18.57 9.14
CA PRO A 116 21.88 19.38 10.20
C PRO A 116 22.20 18.60 11.48
N THR A 117 21.71 17.37 11.63
CA THR A 117 21.88 16.54 12.83
C THR A 117 23.00 15.52 12.69
N PHE A 118 23.69 15.46 11.53
CA PHE A 118 24.68 14.43 11.19
C PHE A 118 24.15 12.99 11.33
N THR A 119 22.84 12.83 11.21
CA THR A 119 22.18 11.53 11.32
C THR A 119 22.56 10.66 10.12
N PRO A 120 23.01 9.42 10.32
CA PRO A 120 23.32 8.52 9.21
C PRO A 120 22.10 8.21 8.34
N VAL A 121 22.31 8.12 7.02
CA VAL A 121 21.29 7.72 6.04
C VAL A 121 20.74 6.32 6.31
N ARG A 122 19.61 5.96 5.67
CA ARG A 122 19.10 4.58 5.61
C ARG A 122 19.04 3.90 6.99
N PHE A 123 18.51 4.63 7.97
CA PHE A 123 18.33 4.21 9.35
C PHE A 123 19.63 3.82 10.08
N GLY A 124 20.78 4.35 9.68
CA GLY A 124 22.04 4.09 10.38
C GLY A 124 22.04 4.59 11.84
N ASN A 125 21.13 5.49 12.20
CA ASN A 125 20.86 5.90 13.57
C ASN A 125 20.16 4.82 14.42
N ILE A 126 19.39 3.92 13.80
CA ILE A 126 18.79 2.76 14.47
C ILE A 126 19.83 1.64 14.57
N ASN A 127 20.53 1.35 13.47
CA ASN A 127 21.66 0.44 13.49
C ASN A 127 22.73 0.79 12.43
N PRO A 128 24.02 0.88 12.80
CA PRO A 128 25.08 1.28 11.87
C PRO A 128 25.31 0.32 10.68
N VAL A 129 24.76 -0.90 10.71
CA VAL A 129 24.86 -1.86 9.59
C VAL A 129 23.84 -1.59 8.48
N TYR A 130 22.73 -0.91 8.78
CA TYR A 130 21.62 -0.71 7.84
C TYR A 130 21.99 0.04 6.54
N PRO A 131 22.89 1.03 6.53
CA PRO A 131 23.37 1.62 5.28
C PRO A 131 24.07 0.62 4.32
N ALA A 132 24.49 -0.55 4.80
CA ALA A 132 25.05 -1.62 3.98
C ALA A 132 24.01 -2.69 3.61
N LEU A 133 22.84 -2.70 4.24
CA LEU A 133 21.73 -3.61 3.96
C LEU A 133 20.70 -3.00 3.02
N PHE A 134 20.40 -1.72 3.18
CA PHE A 134 19.33 -1.07 2.44
C PHE A 134 19.83 -0.36 1.20
N SER A 135 18.97 -0.33 0.19
CA SER A 135 19.11 0.47 -1.02
C SER A 135 17.85 1.30 -1.22
N THR A 136 17.87 2.22 -2.18
CA THR A 136 16.75 3.08 -2.53
C THR A 136 16.40 2.88 -3.99
N PHE A 137 15.12 2.78 -4.31
CA PHE A 137 14.61 2.92 -5.67
C PHE A 137 14.57 4.40 -6.07
N SER A 138 13.96 5.24 -5.24
CA SER A 138 14.04 6.70 -5.37
C SER A 138 14.98 7.24 -4.28
N PRO A 139 16.17 7.78 -4.66
CA PRO A 139 17.12 8.24 -3.67
C PRO A 139 16.67 9.58 -3.07
N GLN A 140 16.68 9.75 -1.76
CA GLN A 140 17.55 9.11 -0.76
C GLN A 140 16.87 8.54 0.49
N LYS A 141 15.62 8.89 0.79
CA LYS A 141 15.00 8.59 2.10
C LYS A 141 14.15 7.32 2.05
N LEU A 142 14.19 6.56 3.14
CA LEU A 142 13.37 5.36 3.37
C LEU A 142 12.36 5.60 4.49
N PHE A 143 11.37 4.73 4.59
CA PHE A 143 10.32 4.73 5.61
C PHE A 143 10.26 3.41 6.40
N THR A 144 9.97 3.51 7.69
CA THR A 144 9.75 2.36 8.57
C THR A 144 8.77 2.68 9.70
N ALA A 145 8.06 1.65 10.18
CA ALA A 145 7.45 1.67 11.50
C ALA A 145 8.52 1.41 12.57
N LEU A 146 8.31 1.97 13.77
CA LEU A 146 9.17 1.77 14.94
C LEU A 146 8.52 0.79 15.92
N ASN A 147 9.30 -0.15 16.45
CA ASN A 147 8.86 -1.19 17.39
C ASN A 147 7.72 -2.09 16.86
N SER A 148 7.58 -2.17 15.54
CA SER A 148 6.62 -3.04 14.85
C SER A 148 7.12 -3.28 13.42
N ASN A 149 6.78 -4.42 12.84
CA ASN A 149 6.92 -4.70 11.41
C ASN A 149 5.58 -4.53 10.67
N ILE A 150 4.56 -3.98 11.33
CA ILE A 150 3.24 -3.73 10.76
C ILE A 150 3.06 -2.24 10.53
N THR A 151 2.71 -1.88 9.29
CA THR A 151 2.21 -0.57 8.90
C THR A 151 0.83 -0.75 8.28
N GLU A 152 -0.16 -0.04 8.79
CA GLU A 152 -1.49 0.05 8.20
C GLU A 152 -1.72 1.46 7.66
N ASN A 153 -2.56 1.57 6.63
CA ASN A 153 -2.86 2.84 6.00
C ASN A 153 -4.36 2.96 5.74
N LEU A 154 -4.91 4.15 5.98
CA LEU A 154 -6.23 4.56 5.55
C LEU A 154 -6.13 5.71 4.55
N PHE A 155 -7.10 5.76 3.64
CA PHE A 155 -7.16 6.78 2.60
C PHE A 155 -8.25 7.83 2.87
N PHE A 156 -7.96 9.06 2.47
CA PHE A 156 -8.84 10.20 2.60
C PHE A 156 -8.84 11.00 1.31
N VAL A 157 -9.95 11.65 0.99
CA VAL A 157 -9.99 12.62 -0.10
C VAL A 157 -8.97 13.72 0.22
N PRO A 158 -7.94 13.93 -0.61
CA PRO A 158 -6.86 14.85 -0.30
C PRO A 158 -7.37 16.28 -0.22
N SER A 159 -6.93 17.06 0.77
CA SER A 159 -7.42 18.45 0.91
C SER A 159 -6.92 19.39 -0.19
N GLY A 160 -5.78 19.06 -0.83
CA GLY A 160 -5.07 19.95 -1.75
C GLY A 160 -4.47 21.20 -1.11
N GLN A 161 -4.63 21.36 0.21
CA GLN A 161 -4.18 22.53 0.96
C GLN A 161 -3.31 22.11 2.14
N ALA A 162 -2.04 22.52 2.11
CA ALA A 162 -1.11 22.28 3.22
C ALA A 162 -1.65 22.89 4.52
N GLY A 163 -1.52 22.13 5.62
CA GLY A 163 -2.03 22.48 6.94
C GLY A 163 -3.46 22.00 7.22
N VAL A 164 -4.22 21.59 6.20
CA VAL A 164 -5.59 21.08 6.35
C VAL A 164 -5.60 19.57 6.36
N ASN A 165 -6.01 18.98 7.49
CA ASN A 165 -6.17 17.53 7.63
C ASN A 165 -7.57 17.11 7.15
N SER A 166 -7.63 16.32 6.08
CA SER A 166 -8.91 15.78 5.59
C SER A 166 -9.49 14.73 6.54
N THR A 167 -10.82 14.69 6.63
CA THR A 167 -11.59 13.69 7.40
C THR A 167 -12.53 12.88 6.51
N GLN A 168 -12.64 13.21 5.22
CA GLN A 168 -13.48 12.49 4.29
C GLN A 168 -12.80 11.20 3.87
N SER A 169 -13.30 10.07 4.37
CA SER A 169 -12.80 8.73 4.05
C SER A 169 -12.89 8.41 2.56
N ALA A 170 -11.92 7.66 2.05
CA ALA A 170 -11.79 7.31 0.65
C ALA A 170 -11.37 5.85 0.45
N THR A 171 -11.55 5.35 -0.77
CA THR A 171 -10.93 4.12 -1.28
C THR A 171 -9.98 4.44 -2.43
N VAL A 172 -9.06 3.53 -2.70
CA VAL A 172 -8.16 3.59 -3.85
C VAL A 172 -8.34 2.38 -4.76
N LYS A 173 -8.02 2.57 -6.05
CA LYS A 173 -8.06 1.52 -7.08
C LYS A 173 -6.95 0.48 -6.92
N GLY A 174 -5.88 0.82 -6.19
CA GLY A 174 -4.76 -0.07 -5.96
C GLY A 174 -3.72 0.59 -5.09
N PHE A 175 -2.83 -0.22 -4.54
CA PHE A 175 -1.72 0.24 -3.70
C PHE A 175 -0.50 -0.67 -3.91
N GLY A 176 0.67 -0.07 -3.96
CA GLY A 176 1.94 -0.76 -4.11
C GLY A 176 3.07 -0.07 -3.38
N VAL A 177 4.10 -0.85 -3.05
CA VAL A 177 5.25 -0.43 -2.24
C VAL A 177 6.52 -1.00 -2.83
N VAL A 178 7.56 -0.17 -2.83
CA VAL A 178 8.94 -0.64 -3.00
C VAL A 178 9.52 -0.99 -1.63
N PHE A 179 10.14 -2.16 -1.53
CA PHE A 179 10.80 -2.69 -0.35
C PHE A 179 12.30 -2.84 -0.61
N THR A 180 13.10 -2.75 0.45
CA THR A 180 14.53 -3.09 0.43
C THR A 180 14.84 -4.13 1.49
N ASP A 181 15.74 -5.05 1.14
CA ASP A 181 16.21 -6.15 2.01
C ASP A 181 15.16 -7.20 2.35
N VAL A 182 14.31 -7.55 1.39
CA VAL A 182 13.42 -8.72 1.49
C VAL A 182 14.24 -9.97 1.17
N ASN A 183 14.49 -10.82 2.16
CA ASN A 183 15.32 -12.02 1.98
C ASN A 183 14.50 -13.31 2.02
N LEU A 184 13.30 -13.29 2.62
CA LEU A 184 12.42 -14.45 2.75
C LEU A 184 11.09 -14.22 2.02
N GLY A 185 10.69 -15.15 1.15
CA GLY A 185 9.47 -15.02 0.33
C GLY A 185 8.14 -15.15 1.09
N ASN A 186 8.15 -15.25 2.41
CA ASN A 186 6.95 -15.38 3.26
C ASN A 186 6.93 -14.47 4.48
N SER A 187 7.85 -13.51 4.55
CA SER A 187 7.98 -12.60 5.70
C SER A 187 7.41 -11.21 5.43
N THR A 188 7.45 -10.77 4.17
CA THR A 188 6.95 -9.47 3.73
C THR A 188 5.70 -9.67 2.89
N LYS A 189 4.63 -8.95 3.21
CA LYS A 189 3.37 -9.04 2.48
C LYS A 189 2.57 -7.75 2.52
N ILE A 190 1.66 -7.63 1.55
CA ILE A 190 0.61 -6.61 1.55
C ILE A 190 -0.75 -7.31 1.58
N GLU A 191 -1.62 -6.82 2.45
CA GLU A 191 -3.02 -7.23 2.60
C GLU A 191 -3.92 -6.03 2.34
N TYR A 192 -4.97 -6.24 1.55
CA TYR A 192 -5.88 -5.21 1.05
C TYR A 192 -7.28 -5.50 1.58
N PHE A 193 -7.93 -4.51 2.17
CA PHE A 193 -9.23 -4.67 2.82
C PHE A 193 -10.25 -3.66 2.30
N ASP A 194 -11.50 -4.07 2.22
CA ASP A 194 -12.63 -3.18 1.93
C ASP A 194 -13.07 -2.38 3.17
N VAL A 195 -14.08 -1.53 2.99
CA VAL A 195 -14.64 -0.69 4.06
C VAL A 195 -15.29 -1.50 5.20
N GLY A 196 -15.73 -2.74 4.92
CA GLY A 196 -16.27 -3.67 5.90
C GLY A 196 -15.20 -4.43 6.67
N GLY A 197 -13.92 -4.26 6.32
CA GLY A 197 -12.80 -5.01 6.88
C GLY A 197 -12.64 -6.41 6.28
N ASN A 198 -13.31 -6.73 5.18
CA ASN A 198 -13.12 -8.00 4.48
C ASN A 198 -11.81 -7.96 3.69
N LEU A 199 -11.06 -9.06 3.74
CA LEU A 199 -9.85 -9.22 2.94
C LEU A 199 -10.22 -9.33 1.46
N LEU A 200 -9.78 -8.37 0.65
CA LEU A 200 -9.91 -8.38 -0.80
C LEU A 200 -8.81 -9.22 -1.44
N PHE A 201 -7.57 -9.06 -0.97
CA PHE A 201 -6.41 -9.76 -1.52
C PHE A 201 -5.24 -9.77 -0.54
N SER A 202 -4.37 -10.77 -0.65
CA SER A 202 -3.10 -10.84 0.08
C SER A 202 -2.03 -11.45 -0.81
N ARG A 203 -0.81 -10.90 -0.74
CA ARG A 203 0.32 -11.38 -1.53
C ARG A 203 1.63 -11.15 -0.77
N ASN A 204 2.47 -12.18 -0.75
CA ASN A 204 3.85 -12.05 -0.27
C ASN A 204 4.71 -11.36 -1.34
N VAL A 205 5.66 -10.56 -0.88
CA VAL A 205 6.64 -9.88 -1.75
C VAL A 205 7.71 -10.88 -2.18
N LEU A 206 8.12 -10.80 -3.45
CA LEU A 206 9.23 -11.60 -3.97
C LEU A 206 10.51 -11.29 -3.19
N PRO A 207 11.31 -12.29 -2.78
CA PRO A 207 12.61 -12.01 -2.19
C PRO A 207 13.56 -11.42 -3.23
N GLN A 208 14.47 -10.58 -2.76
CA GLN A 208 15.54 -10.02 -3.58
C GLN A 208 16.53 -11.13 -3.98
N PRO A 209 17.18 -11.04 -5.15
CA PRO A 209 18.12 -12.06 -5.62
C PRO A 209 19.49 -12.01 -4.92
N THR A 210 19.77 -10.93 -4.18
CA THR A 210 21.04 -10.71 -3.46
C THR A 210 20.87 -10.89 -1.95
N PRO A 211 21.94 -11.16 -1.20
CA PRO A 211 21.83 -11.23 0.26
C PRO A 211 21.54 -9.88 0.93
N ARG A 212 21.80 -8.76 0.24
CA ARG A 212 21.73 -7.38 0.76
C ARG A 212 21.43 -6.41 -0.37
N ALA A 213 20.90 -5.25 -0.01
CA ALA A 213 20.78 -4.05 -0.85
C ALA A 213 19.99 -4.24 -2.16
N GLY A 214 19.24 -5.34 -2.26
CA GLY A 214 18.29 -5.52 -3.34
C GLY A 214 16.98 -4.78 -3.05
N LEU A 215 16.15 -4.76 -4.08
CA LEU A 215 14.85 -4.11 -4.09
C LEU A 215 13.80 -5.11 -4.52
N SER A 216 12.59 -4.92 -4.03
CA SER A 216 11.42 -5.70 -4.41
C SER A 216 10.22 -4.80 -4.49
N PHE A 217 9.39 -4.98 -5.51
CA PHE A 217 8.16 -4.22 -5.69
C PHE A 217 6.97 -5.17 -5.65
N LEU A 218 5.92 -4.75 -4.96
CA LEU A 218 4.60 -5.37 -5.04
C LEU A 218 3.55 -4.27 -5.11
N GLY A 219 2.77 -4.26 -6.19
CA GLY A 219 1.55 -3.48 -6.35
C GLY A 219 0.39 -4.37 -6.76
N VAL A 220 -0.80 -4.08 -6.24
CA VAL A 220 -2.03 -4.76 -6.64
C VAL A 220 -3.08 -3.74 -7.01
N GLY A 221 -3.66 -3.94 -8.18
CA GLY A 221 -4.71 -3.12 -8.77
C GLY A 221 -6.05 -3.87 -8.82
N PHE A 222 -7.14 -3.12 -8.66
CA PHE A 222 -8.51 -3.59 -8.72
C PHE A 222 -9.27 -2.84 -9.82
N ASP A 223 -10.33 -3.40 -10.37
CA ASP A 223 -11.12 -2.72 -11.42
C ASP A 223 -11.78 -1.43 -10.90
N THR A 224 -12.19 -1.44 -9.64
CA THR A 224 -12.86 -0.33 -8.95
C THR A 224 -12.07 0.10 -7.71
N ALA A 225 -12.29 1.35 -7.27
CA ALA A 225 -11.76 1.85 -6.01
C ALA A 225 -12.45 1.17 -4.82
N SER A 226 -11.89 0.05 -4.36
CA SER A 226 -12.46 -0.79 -3.30
C SER A 226 -11.53 -0.93 -2.08
N VAL A 227 -10.25 -0.58 -2.22
CA VAL A 227 -9.27 -0.71 -1.14
C VAL A 227 -9.43 0.46 -0.16
N PHE A 228 -9.90 0.16 1.04
CA PHE A 228 -10.09 1.12 2.12
C PHE A 228 -8.92 1.13 3.10
N LEU A 229 -8.41 -0.06 3.43
CA LEU A 229 -7.28 -0.25 4.32
C LEU A 229 -6.24 -1.14 3.65
N VAL A 230 -4.96 -0.77 3.83
CA VAL A 230 -3.84 -1.64 3.48
C VAL A 230 -3.06 -1.97 4.74
N ARG A 231 -2.74 -3.25 4.95
CA ARG A 231 -1.79 -3.70 5.98
C ARG A 231 -0.54 -4.24 5.30
N ILE A 232 0.60 -3.71 5.69
CA ILE A 232 1.93 -4.14 5.26
C ILE A 232 2.58 -4.86 6.44
N THR A 233 3.12 -6.05 6.19
CA THR A 233 4.10 -6.68 7.08
C THR A 233 5.48 -6.53 6.43
N SER A 234 6.43 -5.89 7.08
CA SER A 234 7.79 -5.61 6.57
C SER A 234 8.82 -6.52 7.25
N GLY A 235 9.08 -7.68 6.65
CA GLY A 235 9.96 -8.70 7.20
C GLY A 235 9.40 -9.39 8.44
N ASN A 236 10.18 -10.30 9.03
CA ASN A 236 9.75 -11.07 10.21
C ASN A 236 10.26 -10.54 11.56
N ARG A 237 10.92 -9.37 11.57
CA ARG A 237 11.44 -8.72 12.77
C ARG A 237 11.24 -7.21 12.71
N ILE A 238 11.16 -6.59 13.89
CA ILE A 238 11.20 -5.14 14.03
C ILE A 238 12.56 -4.59 13.61
N LEU A 239 12.57 -3.40 13.03
CA LEU A 239 13.78 -2.68 12.64
C LEU A 239 14.55 -2.20 13.89
N LYS A 240 15.37 -3.07 14.48
CA LYS A 240 16.18 -2.77 15.70
C LYS A 240 17.56 -3.41 15.69
N VAL A 241 17.64 -4.70 15.38
CA VAL A 241 18.89 -5.46 15.34
C VAL A 241 19.02 -6.11 13.96
N PRO A 242 20.17 -6.01 13.29
CA PRO A 242 20.42 -6.67 12.01
C PRO A 242 20.14 -8.16 12.12
N ASN A 243 19.34 -8.67 11.20
CA ASN A 243 19.06 -10.08 11.02
C ASN A 243 18.83 -10.34 9.53
N LEU A 244 18.60 -11.59 9.16
CA LEU A 244 18.47 -12.00 7.76
C LEU A 244 17.31 -11.34 7.02
N ASP A 245 16.32 -10.73 7.70
CA ASP A 245 15.11 -10.24 7.02
C ASP A 245 14.48 -9.06 7.78
N VAL A 246 15.16 -7.93 7.76
CA VAL A 246 14.70 -6.65 8.34
C VAL A 246 14.42 -5.72 7.17
N VAL A 247 13.15 -5.38 6.94
CA VAL A 247 12.74 -4.74 5.70
C VAL A 247 12.38 -3.29 5.97
N ALA A 248 12.97 -2.38 5.19
CA ALA A 248 12.54 -1.00 5.09
C ALA A 248 11.76 -0.79 3.78
N MET A 249 11.04 0.33 3.69
CA MET A 249 10.23 0.65 2.53
C MET A 249 10.67 1.96 1.90
N ASP A 250 10.44 2.06 0.60
CA ASP A 250 10.66 3.23 -0.23
C ASP A 250 9.31 3.63 -0.86
N ASP A 251 9.27 4.06 -2.12
CA ASP A 251 8.07 4.55 -2.81
C ASP A 251 6.76 3.83 -2.46
N PHE A 252 5.77 4.61 -2.01
CA PHE A 252 4.37 4.17 -1.90
C PHE A 252 3.60 4.76 -3.07
N ILE A 253 2.90 3.92 -3.84
CA ILE A 253 2.15 4.32 -5.03
C ILE A 253 0.71 3.83 -4.88
N TYR A 254 -0.26 4.69 -5.09
CA TYR A 254 -1.67 4.32 -4.97
C TYR A 254 -2.56 5.14 -5.88
N GLY A 255 -3.68 4.54 -6.29
CA GLY A 255 -4.68 5.23 -7.12
C GLY A 255 -5.20 6.49 -6.43
N GLU A 256 -5.67 7.46 -7.20
CA GLU A 256 -6.24 8.69 -6.65
C GLU A 256 -7.36 8.37 -5.63
N PRO A 257 -7.25 8.83 -4.35
CA PRO A 257 -8.27 8.55 -3.34
C PRO A 257 -9.64 9.12 -3.75
N GLN A 258 -10.63 8.25 -3.91
CA GLN A 258 -12.01 8.61 -4.23
C GLN A 258 -12.89 8.50 -3.00
N ALA A 259 -13.79 9.46 -2.80
CA ALA A 259 -14.74 9.42 -1.71
C ALA A 259 -15.54 8.11 -1.74
N LEU A 260 -15.86 7.57 -0.56
CA LEU A 260 -16.78 6.44 -0.45
C LEU A 260 -18.09 6.80 -1.14
N VAL A 261 -18.48 6.02 -2.15
CA VAL A 261 -19.79 6.15 -2.79
C VAL A 261 -20.81 5.49 -1.86
N PRO A 262 -21.90 6.17 -1.46
CA PRO A 262 -22.96 5.60 -0.62
C PRO A 262 -23.62 4.35 -1.19
#